data_AF-A0A534JP65-F1
#
_entry.id   AF-A0A534JP65-F1
#
_cell.length_a   1.000
_cell.length_b   1.000
_cell.length_c   1.000
_cell.angle_alpha   90.00
_cell.angle_beta   90.00
_cell.angle_gamma   90.00
#
_symmetry.space_group_name_H-M   'P 1'
#
loop_
_entity.id
_entity.type
_entity.pdbx_description
1 polymer ?
#
loop_
_entity_poly.entity_id
_entity_poly.type
_entity_poly.pdbx_seq_one_letter_code
_entity_poly.pdbx_strand_id
1 'polypeptide(L)'
;MTADDEYLGQVRRAMMGMSRPVRDDILRELRGHIAESTAANGGNVHASLGALGSPQEVGRHYREIYGYGTVYKAIFAAIALLLGIPSVPVLLVGTETVFPFNLSLVFVIAAAAWILWVGVAAGTQAGILAGLAGMFGRLIAFGVVALSEPGAFTSSGGLGLLLAVSLLLVLLGWIPGTAKRAWSGPRAEL
;
A
#
# COMPACT_ATOMS: atom_id res chain seq x y z
N MET A 1 -6.32 25.82 -22.80
CA MET A 1 -6.10 24.37 -22.57
C MET A 1 -6.93 23.63 -23.58
N THR A 2 -6.35 22.63 -24.24
CA THR A 2 -7.03 21.77 -25.21
C THR A 2 -7.67 20.57 -24.50
N ALA A 3 -8.65 19.92 -25.13
CA ALA A 3 -9.41 18.83 -24.51
C ALA A 3 -8.55 17.59 -24.18
N ASP A 4 -7.52 17.32 -24.99
CA ASP A 4 -6.49 16.31 -24.76
C ASP A 4 -5.64 16.63 -23.53
N ASP A 5 -5.22 17.88 -23.33
CA ASP A 5 -4.46 18.28 -22.14
C ASP A 5 -5.28 18.15 -20.86
N GLU A 6 -6.59 18.46 -20.92
CA GLU A 6 -7.49 18.25 -19.79
C GLU A 6 -7.66 16.76 -19.47
N TYR A 7 -7.88 15.93 -20.49
CA TYR A 7 -7.98 14.49 -20.36
C TYR A 7 -6.72 13.89 -19.74
N LEU A 8 -5.54 14.20 -20.29
CA LEU A 8 -4.25 13.72 -19.79
C LEU A 8 -3.97 14.24 -18.37
N GLY A 9 -4.41 15.45 -18.03
CA GLY A 9 -4.36 15.98 -16.68
C GLY A 9 -5.19 15.15 -15.69
N GLN A 10 -6.37 14.68 -16.11
CA GLN A 10 -7.21 13.78 -15.31
C GLN A 10 -6.59 12.38 -15.19
N VAL A 11 -6.07 11.80 -16.27
CA VAL A 11 -5.36 10.50 -16.22
C VAL A 11 -4.14 10.60 -15.29
N ARG A 12 -3.37 11.70 -15.37
CA ARG A 12 -2.22 11.93 -14.48
C ARG A 12 -2.61 11.92 -13.01
N ARG A 13 -3.75 12.54 -12.66
CA ARG A 13 -4.31 12.48 -11.29
C ARG A 13 -4.76 11.08 -10.93
N ALA A 14 -5.42 10.38 -11.86
CA ALA A 14 -5.83 9.00 -11.68
C ALA A 14 -4.65 8.02 -11.55
N MET A 15 -3.44 8.40 -12.01
CA MET A 15 -2.17 7.69 -11.83
C MET A 15 -1.34 8.17 -10.62
N MET A 16 -1.89 9.00 -9.72
CA MET A 16 -1.20 9.36 -8.47
C MET A 16 -0.76 8.10 -7.72
N GLY A 17 0.44 8.15 -7.15
CA GLY A 17 1.05 7.00 -6.49
C GLY A 17 2.11 6.27 -7.33
N MET A 18 2.02 6.37 -8.66
CA MET A 18 2.97 5.71 -9.57
C MET A 18 4.34 6.40 -9.59
N SER A 19 5.36 5.67 -10.06
CA SER A 19 6.69 6.22 -10.33
C SER A 19 6.58 7.38 -11.34
N ARG A 20 7.22 8.52 -11.05
CA ARG A 20 7.18 9.70 -11.93
C ARG A 20 7.66 9.38 -13.36
N PRO A 21 8.85 8.75 -13.56
CA PRO A 21 9.30 8.36 -14.89
C PRO A 21 8.29 7.50 -15.66
N VAL A 22 7.72 6.48 -15.02
CA VAL A 22 6.75 5.57 -15.64
C VAL A 22 5.48 6.32 -16.03
N ARG A 23 4.97 7.16 -15.12
CA ARG A 23 3.75 7.95 -15.38
C ARG A 23 3.96 8.93 -16.52
N ASP A 24 5.10 9.61 -16.57
CA ASP A 24 5.38 10.60 -17.60
C ASP A 24 5.60 9.92 -18.97
N ASP A 25 6.17 8.71 -19.00
CA ASP A 25 6.26 7.90 -20.22
C ASP A 25 4.89 7.43 -20.72
N ILE A 26 4.02 6.93 -19.83
CA ILE A 26 2.63 6.57 -20.17
C ILE A 26 1.87 7.77 -20.74
N LEU A 27 2.01 8.96 -20.12
CA LEU A 27 1.35 10.18 -20.63
C LEU A 27 1.89 10.60 -22.00
N ARG A 28 3.18 10.40 -22.25
CA ARG A 28 3.81 10.66 -23.55
C ARG A 28 3.26 9.71 -24.62
N GLU A 29 3.15 8.42 -24.31
CA GLU A 29 2.58 7.41 -25.20
C GLU A 29 1.10 7.68 -25.49
N LEU A 30 0.29 7.93 -24.46
CA LEU A 30 -1.13 8.30 -24.60
C LEU A 30 -1.31 9.54 -25.46
N ARG A 31 -0.46 10.56 -25.28
CA ARG A 31 -0.49 11.76 -26.14
C ARG A 31 -0.20 11.42 -27.60
N GLY A 32 0.74 10.51 -27.87
CA GLY A 32 1.01 9.99 -29.21
C GLY A 32 -0.20 9.29 -29.81
N HIS A 33 -0.81 8.36 -29.08
CA HIS A 33 -2.00 7.63 -29.53
C HIS A 33 -3.20 8.56 -29.78
N ILE A 34 -3.41 9.59 -28.94
CA ILE A 34 -4.47 10.58 -29.16
C ILE A 34 -4.20 11.37 -30.44
N ALA A 35 -2.97 11.81 -30.68
CA ALA A 35 -2.61 12.56 -31.87
C ALA A 35 -2.81 11.72 -33.15
N GLU A 36 -2.34 10.47 -33.13
CA GLU A 36 -2.49 9.53 -34.24
C GLU A 36 -3.96 9.19 -34.51
N SER A 37 -4.73 8.84 -33.46
CA SER A 37 -6.16 8.56 -33.59
C SER A 37 -6.95 9.79 -34.07
N THR A 38 -6.56 10.99 -33.66
CA THR A 38 -7.22 12.23 -34.10
C THR A 38 -6.93 12.50 -35.58
N ALA A 39 -5.70 12.27 -36.03
CA ALA A 39 -5.35 12.37 -37.45
C ALA A 39 -6.15 11.34 -38.29
N ALA A 40 -6.31 10.12 -37.81
CA ALA A 40 -7.12 9.08 -38.45
C ALA A 40 -8.62 9.40 -38.47
N ASN A 41 -9.14 10.07 -37.43
CA ASN A 41 -10.55 10.44 -37.28
C ASN A 41 -10.89 11.81 -37.91
N GLY A 42 -10.12 12.28 -38.89
CA GLY A 42 -10.39 13.54 -39.60
C GLY A 42 -10.32 14.79 -38.71
N GLY A 43 -9.53 14.75 -37.62
CA GLY A 43 -9.38 15.87 -36.69
C GLY A 43 -10.35 15.86 -35.50
N ASN A 44 -11.24 14.87 -35.38
CA ASN A 44 -12.20 14.82 -34.27
C ASN A 44 -11.59 14.27 -32.98
N VAL A 45 -11.08 15.16 -32.12
CA VAL A 45 -10.48 14.82 -30.82
C VAL A 45 -11.46 14.13 -29.88
N HIS A 46 -12.74 14.51 -29.87
CA HIS A 46 -13.73 13.94 -28.96
C HIS A 46 -14.02 12.46 -29.26
N ALA A 47 -14.05 12.08 -30.54
CA ALA A 47 -14.19 10.69 -30.95
C ALA A 47 -12.99 9.84 -30.49
N SER A 48 -11.77 10.37 -30.66
CA SER A 48 -10.54 9.71 -30.22
C SER A 48 -10.47 9.53 -28.70
N LEU A 49 -10.87 10.55 -27.92
CA LEU A 49 -10.92 10.46 -26.46
C LEU A 49 -12.02 9.50 -25.99
N GLY A 50 -13.17 9.48 -26.65
CA GLY A 50 -14.26 8.55 -26.33
C GLY A 50 -13.86 7.07 -26.48
N ALA A 51 -12.97 6.76 -27.43
CA ALA A 51 -12.45 5.42 -27.65
C ALA A 51 -11.50 4.93 -26.54
N LEU A 52 -10.83 5.85 -25.83
CA LEU A 52 -9.91 5.52 -24.73
C LEU A 52 -10.65 5.21 -23.41
N GLY A 53 -11.91 5.59 -23.29
CA GLY A 53 -12.71 5.44 -22.07
C GLY A 53 -12.52 6.59 -21.07
N SER A 54 -12.96 6.38 -19.83
CA SER A 54 -12.86 7.44 -18.82
C SER A 54 -11.41 7.61 -18.33
N PRO A 55 -10.95 8.84 -18.05
CA PRO A 55 -9.60 9.08 -17.53
C PRO A 55 -9.28 8.30 -16.25
N GLN A 56 -10.29 8.09 -15.41
CA GLN A 56 -10.20 7.39 -14.14
C GLN A 56 -9.95 5.89 -14.36
N GLU A 57 -10.64 5.28 -15.31
CA GLU A 57 -10.44 3.87 -15.66
C GLU A 57 -9.07 3.65 -16.28
N VAL A 58 -8.65 4.51 -17.21
CA VAL A 58 -7.31 4.43 -17.83
C VAL A 58 -6.22 4.55 -16.77
N GLY A 59 -6.30 5.55 -15.90
CA GLY A 59 -5.30 5.73 -14.84
C GLY A 59 -5.30 4.59 -13.82
N ARG A 60 -6.47 4.03 -13.46
CA ARG A 60 -6.57 2.86 -12.59
C ARG A 60 -5.94 1.63 -13.24
N HIS A 61 -6.21 1.40 -14.52
CA HIS A 61 -5.67 0.27 -15.27
C HIS A 61 -4.14 0.30 -15.31
N TYR A 62 -3.54 1.45 -15.64
CA TYR A 62 -2.08 1.60 -15.59
C TYR A 62 -1.51 1.41 -14.19
N ARG A 63 -2.20 1.87 -13.14
CA ARG A 63 -1.78 1.62 -11.75
C ARG A 63 -1.85 0.13 -11.40
N GLU A 64 -2.81 -0.62 -11.92
CA GLU A 64 -2.90 -2.07 -11.70
C GLU A 64 -1.76 -2.84 -12.36
N ILE A 65 -1.28 -2.37 -13.53
CA ILE A 65 -0.17 -2.98 -14.26
C ILE A 65 1.18 -2.64 -13.62
N TYR A 66 1.45 -1.35 -13.42
CA TYR A 66 2.77 -0.87 -13.00
C TYR A 66 2.91 -0.70 -11.49
N GLY A 67 1.81 -0.66 -10.74
CA GLY A 67 1.79 -0.52 -9.30
C GLY A 67 2.22 0.86 -8.79
N TYR A 68 2.33 0.96 -7.46
CA TYR A 68 2.82 2.18 -6.80
C TYR A 68 4.35 2.29 -6.89
N GLY A 69 4.84 3.53 -6.99
CA GLY A 69 6.26 3.84 -6.95
C GLY A 69 6.84 3.73 -5.53
N THR A 70 8.17 3.77 -5.44
CA THR A 70 8.93 3.59 -4.19
C THR A 70 8.55 4.56 -3.09
N VAL A 71 8.30 5.83 -3.43
CA VAL A 71 7.92 6.86 -2.45
C VAL A 71 6.62 6.50 -1.73
N TYR A 72 5.60 6.06 -2.49
CA TYR A 72 4.32 5.67 -1.88
C TYR A 72 4.44 4.37 -1.10
N LYS A 73 5.23 3.39 -1.59
CA LYS A 73 5.56 2.18 -0.82
C LYS A 73 6.21 2.53 0.52
N ALA A 74 7.11 3.51 0.55
CA ALA A 74 7.74 4.01 1.77
C ALA A 74 6.73 4.69 2.71
N ILE A 75 5.80 5.49 2.17
CA ILE A 75 4.72 6.09 2.98
C ILE A 75 3.83 5.01 3.60
N PHE A 76 3.44 3.99 2.84
CA PHE A 76 2.65 2.87 3.35
C PHE A 76 3.37 2.12 4.48
N ALA A 77 4.67 1.90 4.32
CA ALA A 77 5.53 1.30 5.34
C ALA A 77 5.66 2.20 6.58
N ALA A 78 5.86 3.50 6.41
CA ALA A 78 5.97 4.45 7.52
C ALA A 78 4.69 4.48 8.37
N ILE A 79 3.51 4.51 7.74
CA ILE A 79 2.24 4.45 8.46
C ILE A 79 2.10 3.14 9.23
N ALA A 80 2.45 2.00 8.61
CA ALA A 80 2.40 0.71 9.30
C ALA A 80 3.37 0.64 10.48
N LEU A 81 4.57 1.21 10.35
CA LEU A 81 5.54 1.33 11.44
C LEU A 81 4.99 2.15 12.60
N LEU A 82 4.39 3.31 12.32
CA LEU A 82 3.79 4.17 13.34
C LEU A 82 2.62 3.49 14.06
N LEU A 83 1.80 2.73 13.33
CA LEU A 83 0.73 1.92 13.92
C LEU A 83 1.27 0.75 14.75
N GLY A 84 2.44 0.22 14.39
CA GLY A 84 3.12 -0.85 15.11
C GLY A 84 3.59 -0.43 16.51
N ILE A 85 4.07 0.80 16.69
CA ILE A 85 4.64 1.29 17.97
C ILE A 85 3.65 1.15 19.16
N PRO A 86 2.45 1.76 19.14
CA PRO A 86 1.50 1.69 20.25
C PRO A 86 0.79 0.34 20.37
N SER A 87 1.12 -0.64 19.51
CA SER A 87 0.41 -1.90 19.47
C SER A 87 0.96 -2.94 20.45
N VAL A 88 1.98 -2.66 21.27
CA VAL A 88 2.62 -3.63 22.18
C VAL A 88 1.83 -3.81 23.50
N PRO A 89 1.09 -4.93 23.70
CA PRO A 89 0.22 -5.10 24.88
C PRO A 89 0.86 -5.89 26.03
N VAL A 90 2.12 -6.32 25.89
CA VAL A 90 2.69 -7.41 26.70
C VAL A 90 3.73 -6.96 27.72
N LEU A 91 4.07 -5.66 27.74
CA LEU A 91 5.04 -5.09 28.67
C LEU A 91 4.35 -4.57 29.93
N LEU A 92 4.87 -5.03 31.08
CA LEU A 92 4.44 -4.62 32.41
C LEU A 92 5.60 -3.89 33.10
N VAL A 93 5.31 -2.77 33.75
CA VAL A 93 6.21 -2.07 34.68
C VAL A 93 5.56 -2.14 36.05
N GLY A 94 6.10 -2.97 36.94
CA GLY A 94 5.44 -3.31 38.20
C GLY A 94 4.12 -4.06 37.98
N THR A 95 2.99 -3.45 38.34
CA THR A 95 1.65 -4.04 38.10
C THR A 95 0.88 -3.35 36.96
N GLU A 96 1.47 -2.33 36.35
CA GLU A 96 0.83 -1.54 35.30
C GLU A 96 1.30 -1.99 33.91
N THR A 97 0.38 -2.05 32.96
CA THR A 97 0.71 -2.27 31.55
C THR A 97 1.24 -0.98 30.94
N VAL A 98 2.41 -1.04 30.28
CA VAL A 98 3.06 0.13 29.65
C VAL A 98 2.15 0.82 28.63
N PHE A 99 1.31 0.04 27.96
CA PHE A 99 0.24 0.56 27.14
C PHE A 99 -1.06 -0.18 27.46
N PRO A 100 -2.20 0.52 27.64
CA PRO A 100 -3.47 -0.13 27.95
C PRO A 100 -3.82 -1.17 26.90
N PHE A 101 -4.08 -2.40 27.33
CA PHE A 101 -4.34 -3.55 26.44
C PHE A 101 -5.43 -3.25 25.39
N ASN A 102 -6.53 -2.62 25.81
CA ASN A 102 -7.64 -2.25 24.94
C ASN A 102 -7.22 -1.27 23.84
N LEU A 103 -6.35 -0.31 24.15
CA LEU A 103 -5.84 0.63 23.16
C LEU A 103 -4.84 -0.05 22.21
N SER A 104 -3.97 -0.91 22.73
CA SER A 104 -3.03 -1.69 21.91
C SER A 104 -3.77 -2.53 20.87
N LEU A 105 -4.88 -3.17 21.26
CA LEU A 105 -5.73 -3.95 20.35
C LEU A 105 -6.26 -3.11 19.19
N VAL A 106 -6.70 -1.88 19.45
CA VAL A 106 -7.16 -0.95 18.39
C VAL A 106 -6.04 -0.69 17.39
N PHE A 107 -4.80 -0.48 17.85
CA PHE A 107 -3.66 -0.26 16.95
C PHE A 107 -3.25 -1.53 16.19
N VAL A 108 -3.35 -2.72 16.79
CA VAL A 108 -3.15 -3.99 16.05
C VAL A 108 -4.18 -4.13 14.93
N ILE A 109 -5.46 -3.87 15.22
CA ILE A 109 -6.54 -3.94 14.22
C ILE A 109 -6.32 -2.91 13.13
N ALA A 110 -5.97 -1.66 13.49
CA ALA A 110 -5.67 -0.61 12.53
C ALA A 110 -4.48 -0.98 11.63
N ALA A 111 -3.39 -1.51 12.20
CA ALA A 111 -2.23 -1.98 11.44
C ALA A 111 -2.61 -3.11 10.49
N ALA A 112 -3.36 -4.11 10.97
CA ALA A 112 -3.82 -5.24 10.17
C ALA A 112 -4.70 -4.78 8.99
N ALA A 113 -5.69 -3.93 9.26
CA ALA A 113 -6.57 -3.37 8.24
C ALA A 113 -5.80 -2.55 7.21
N TRP A 114 -4.85 -1.72 7.66
CA TRP A 114 -3.98 -0.94 6.79
C TRP A 114 -3.12 -1.83 5.88
N ILE A 115 -2.43 -2.82 6.45
CA ILE A 115 -1.57 -3.73 5.70
C ILE A 115 -2.37 -4.54 4.67
N LEU A 116 -3.56 -5.03 5.04
CA LEU A 116 -4.46 -5.72 4.13
C LEU A 116 -4.88 -4.81 2.97
N TRP A 117 -5.30 -3.59 3.28
CA TRP A 117 -5.68 -2.61 2.27
C TRP A 117 -4.50 -2.31 1.32
N VAL A 118 -3.30 -2.09 1.85
CA VAL A 118 -2.08 -1.88 1.03
C VAL A 118 -1.80 -3.10 0.16
N GLY A 119 -1.94 -4.32 0.69
CA GLY A 119 -1.75 -5.55 -0.08
C GLY A 119 -2.73 -5.68 -1.26
N VAL A 120 -3.99 -5.29 -1.06
CA VAL A 120 -5.03 -5.27 -2.11
C VAL A 120 -4.80 -4.14 -3.11
N ALA A 121 -4.58 -2.92 -2.63
CA ALA A 121 -4.55 -1.72 -3.45
C ALA A 121 -3.21 -1.51 -4.16
N ALA A 122 -2.10 -1.81 -3.49
CA ALA A 122 -0.74 -1.55 -3.96
C ALA A 122 0.08 -2.82 -4.28
N GLY A 123 -0.51 -4.00 -4.07
CA GLY A 123 0.06 -5.29 -4.41
C GLY A 123 0.90 -5.92 -3.30
N THR A 124 1.24 -7.20 -3.47
CA THR A 124 1.90 -8.03 -2.44
C THR A 124 3.19 -7.41 -1.92
N GLN A 125 4.03 -6.86 -2.79
CA GLN A 125 5.31 -6.29 -2.36
C GLN A 125 5.12 -5.10 -1.42
N ALA A 126 4.16 -4.22 -1.71
CA ALA A 126 3.85 -3.09 -0.84
C ALA A 126 3.24 -3.57 0.49
N GLY A 127 2.35 -4.56 0.43
CA GLY A 127 1.76 -5.20 1.62
C GLY A 127 2.81 -5.82 2.53
N ILE A 128 3.75 -6.59 1.99
CA ILE A 128 4.86 -7.19 2.75
C ILE A 128 5.75 -6.12 3.38
N LEU A 129 6.13 -5.08 2.62
CA LEU A 129 6.94 -3.97 3.14
C LEU A 129 6.22 -3.26 4.30
N ALA A 130 4.91 -3.03 4.18
CA ALA A 130 4.10 -2.48 5.26
C ALA A 130 4.04 -3.43 6.47
N GLY A 131 3.86 -4.73 6.26
CA GLY A 131 3.87 -5.74 7.31
C GLY A 131 5.20 -5.81 8.06
N LEU A 132 6.33 -5.80 7.34
CA LEU A 132 7.67 -5.74 7.93
C LEU A 132 7.87 -4.46 8.74
N ALA A 133 7.44 -3.32 8.21
CA ALA A 133 7.56 -2.05 8.91
C ALA A 133 6.72 -2.02 10.20
N GLY A 134 5.50 -2.56 10.18
CA GLY A 134 4.67 -2.73 11.38
C GLY A 134 5.29 -3.68 12.42
N MET A 135 5.88 -4.79 11.97
CA MET A 135 6.66 -5.70 12.81
C MET A 135 7.84 -4.98 13.47
N PHE A 136 8.65 -4.23 12.70
CA PHE A 136 9.78 -3.50 13.25
C PHE A 136 9.33 -2.40 14.22
N GLY A 137 8.26 -1.67 13.91
CA GLY A 137 7.67 -0.68 14.83
C GLY A 137 7.33 -1.30 16.19
N ARG A 138 6.72 -2.49 16.19
CA ARG A 138 6.43 -3.26 17.42
C ARG A 138 7.69 -3.66 18.17
N LEU A 139 8.65 -4.28 17.48
CA LEU A 139 9.85 -4.82 18.12
C LEU A 139 10.77 -3.73 18.66
N ILE A 140 10.89 -2.61 17.94
CA ILE A 140 11.65 -1.43 18.40
C ILE A 140 10.97 -0.84 19.64
N ALA A 141 9.65 -0.60 19.59
CA ALA A 141 8.93 -0.07 20.74
C ALA A 141 9.06 -0.98 21.97
N PHE A 142 8.92 -2.30 21.77
CA PHE A 142 9.15 -3.28 22.82
C PHE A 142 10.58 -3.20 23.38
N GLY A 143 11.59 -3.20 22.51
CA GLY A 143 13.00 -3.18 22.91
C GLY A 143 13.37 -1.89 23.65
N VAL A 144 12.89 -0.73 23.20
CA VAL A 144 13.14 0.56 23.86
C VAL A 144 12.63 0.53 25.30
N VAL A 145 11.39 0.10 25.52
CA VAL A 145 10.80 0.03 26.86
C VAL A 145 11.52 -1.02 27.72
N ALA A 146 11.73 -2.23 27.18
CA ALA A 146 12.38 -3.31 27.92
C ALA A 146 13.81 -2.98 28.37
N LEU A 147 14.52 -2.12 27.63
CA LEU A 147 15.89 -1.70 27.95
C LEU A 147 15.96 -0.43 28.80
N SER A 148 14.91 0.41 28.75
CA SER A 148 14.95 1.75 29.37
C SER A 148 14.20 1.83 30.69
N GLU A 149 13.22 0.94 30.95
CA GLU A 149 12.40 0.96 32.14
C GLU A 149 12.88 -0.06 33.19
N PRO A 150 13.42 0.39 34.34
CA PRO A 150 13.81 -0.51 35.42
C PRO A 150 12.60 -1.26 35.99
N GLY A 151 12.70 -2.59 36.05
CA GLY A 151 11.60 -3.43 36.52
C GLY A 151 10.56 -3.79 35.45
N ALA A 152 10.82 -3.47 34.18
CA ALA A 152 10.07 -4.03 33.07
C ALA A 152 10.26 -5.55 33.01
N PHE A 153 9.16 -6.30 32.97
CA PHE A 153 9.19 -7.74 32.75
C PHE A 153 8.11 -8.18 31.77
N THR A 154 8.32 -9.32 31.13
CA THR A 154 7.37 -9.91 30.19
C THR A 154 7.32 -11.41 30.41
N SER A 155 6.12 -11.99 30.45
CA SER A 155 5.96 -13.43 30.56
C SER A 155 6.38 -14.13 29.26
N SER A 156 6.74 -15.41 29.35
CA SER A 156 7.03 -16.24 28.17
C SER A 156 5.87 -16.26 27.16
N GLY A 157 4.63 -16.30 27.65
CA GLY A 157 3.42 -16.18 26.82
C GLY A 157 3.30 -14.82 26.14
N GLY A 158 3.64 -13.72 26.84
CA GLY A 158 3.66 -12.38 26.27
C GLY A 158 4.69 -12.22 25.15
N LEU A 159 5.90 -12.76 25.32
CA LEU A 159 6.91 -12.80 24.25
C LEU A 159 6.45 -13.63 23.06
N GLY A 160 5.85 -14.80 23.30
CA GLY A 160 5.27 -15.64 22.24
C GLY A 160 4.20 -14.90 21.44
N LEU A 161 3.31 -14.18 22.11
CA LEU A 161 2.26 -13.39 21.47
C LEU A 161 2.82 -12.18 20.71
N LEU A 162 3.85 -11.51 21.24
CA LEU A 162 4.56 -10.44 20.53
C LEU A 162 5.10 -10.94 19.20
N LEU A 163 5.82 -12.06 19.21
CA LEU A 163 6.42 -12.65 17.99
C LEU A 163 5.34 -13.13 17.02
N ALA A 164 4.34 -13.87 17.51
CA ALA A 164 3.25 -14.40 16.68
C ALA A 164 2.47 -13.29 15.96
N VAL A 165 2.06 -12.24 16.70
CA VAL A 165 1.33 -11.10 16.10
C VAL A 165 2.22 -10.33 15.13
N SER A 166 3.51 -10.15 15.45
CA SER A 166 4.43 -9.44 14.56
C SER A 166 4.65 -10.18 13.24
N LEU A 167 4.79 -11.51 13.28
CA LEU A 167 4.85 -12.34 12.08
C LEU A 167 3.53 -12.34 11.31
N LEU A 168 2.39 -12.34 12.01
CA LEU A 168 1.08 -12.26 11.39
C LEU A 168 0.92 -10.97 10.56
N LEU A 169 1.43 -9.82 11.02
CA LEU A 169 1.40 -8.58 10.24
C LEU A 169 2.10 -8.73 8.87
N VAL A 170 3.22 -9.47 8.82
CA VAL A 170 3.92 -9.75 7.56
C VAL A 170 3.08 -10.67 6.67
N LEU A 171 2.49 -11.71 7.25
CA LEU A 171 1.61 -12.65 6.52
C LEU A 171 0.38 -11.97 5.93
N LEU A 172 -0.24 -11.03 6.65
CA LEU A 172 -1.37 -10.24 6.16
C LEU A 172 -1.00 -9.42 4.92
N GLY A 173 0.24 -8.94 4.82
CA GLY A 173 0.73 -8.25 3.63
C GLY A 173 0.90 -9.16 2.41
N TRP A 174 1.09 -10.46 2.63
CA TRP A 174 1.34 -11.47 1.59
C TRP A 174 0.05 -12.09 1.03
N ILE A 175 -0.99 -12.25 1.85
CA ILE A 175 -2.24 -12.94 1.48
C ILE A 175 -2.98 -12.30 0.28
N PRO A 176 -3.21 -10.96 0.22
CA PRO A 176 -4.04 -10.38 -0.82
C PRO A 176 -3.53 -10.63 -2.24
N GLY A 177 -2.22 -10.51 -2.44
CA GLY A 177 -1.67 -10.64 -3.78
C GLY A 177 -1.39 -12.08 -4.21
N THR A 178 -1.34 -13.04 -3.28
CA THR A 178 -1.40 -14.47 -3.64
C THR A 178 -2.82 -14.90 -3.98
N ALA A 179 -3.83 -14.43 -3.23
CA ALA A 179 -5.23 -14.64 -3.57
C ALA A 179 -5.57 -14.08 -4.96
N LYS A 180 -5.12 -12.85 -5.29
CA LYS A 180 -5.34 -12.25 -6.62
C LYS A 180 -4.74 -13.10 -7.75
N ARG A 181 -3.53 -13.68 -7.55
CA ARG A 181 -2.89 -14.57 -8.54
C ARG A 181 -3.57 -15.92 -8.66
N ALA A 182 -4.06 -16.48 -7.56
CA ALA A 182 -4.74 -17.77 -7.54
C ALA A 182 -6.14 -17.69 -8.17
N TRP A 183 -6.80 -16.54 -8.09
CA TRP A 183 -8.16 -16.34 -8.61
C TRP A 183 -8.22 -15.69 -10.00
N SER A 184 -7.16 -15.01 -10.44
CA SER A 184 -7.02 -14.67 -11.85
C SER A 184 -6.77 -15.96 -12.62
N GLY A 185 -7.78 -16.47 -13.32
CA GLY A 185 -7.64 -17.61 -14.23
C GLY A 185 -6.51 -17.41 -15.26
N PRO A 186 -6.15 -18.46 -16.03
CA PRO A 186 -5.03 -18.40 -16.96
C PRO A 186 -5.15 -17.15 -17.83
N ARG A 187 -4.08 -16.35 -17.88
CA ARG A 187 -4.02 -15.16 -18.74
C ARG A 187 -4.31 -15.63 -20.16
N ALA A 188 -5.37 -15.11 -20.76
CA ALA A 188 -5.57 -15.27 -22.19
C ALA A 188 -4.30 -14.74 -22.87
N GLU A 189 -3.54 -15.64 -23.47
CA GLU A 189 -2.43 -15.29 -24.34
C GLU A 189 -3.04 -14.49 -25.49
N LEU A 190 -2.70 -13.19 -25.56
CA LEU A 190 -2.89 -12.35 -26.73
C LEU A 190 -1.64 -12.43 -27.59
#